data_AF-A0A966Z7G7-F1
#
_entry.id   AF-A0A966Z7G7-F1
#
_cell.length_a   1.000
_cell.length_b   1.000
_cell.length_c   1.000
_cell.angle_alpha   90.00
_cell.angle_beta   90.00
_cell.angle_gamma   90.00
#
_symmetry.space_group_name_H-M   'P 1'
#
loop_
_entity.id
_entity.type
_entity.pdbx_description
1 polymer ?
#
loop_
_entity_poly.entity_id
_entity_poly.type
_entity_poly.pdbx_seq_one_letter_code
_entity_poly.pdbx_strand_id
1 'polypeptide(L)'
;MGELLGQAIREYDPEHPEKLLPLLGRARPLIAAINDPLARIKLAEIDELIARCAGIWAEATTRQAEVTPGSKVAVALAIYPRLNVPVAVESVQPEGVWDGPALTKFQPRAEGGVTGALELAVPANQAYSSAYWLQKPTIGERYAVDSQILAGLPESPVERVRIRMTVAGTAVEITRNIEQKTAFRAEVERIHPLTVVPAVAVNVPVSSAIFPTAVARKISMLVHANVAGAEGTLRLEMPAGWKAAPATQTFKIPTAGEDRELSFEVTPPAGDSVGRIKAIATVGGKDISTGMQALNYPHIPVQMLFPPSEIKVVRADIQVTSKKAGYIMGAGDEVPESLKHLGVEVTMLSEADLVKGDLSRFDVIVAGVRAYNVRPDLRANQARLMEYVNKGGTYVVQYQSAGADAENIGPYKISIPTGNGFRVTVEESPVTFPHVDSRLLQYPNRITQKDFQGWVQERGLLFATEWDPKYETVISAADPGEKAMEGGELWTRYGKGVYVFSTYSWFRQLPAGVPGAYRLFANMISAK
;
A
#
# COMPACT_ATOMS: atom_id res chain seq x y z
N MET A 1 17.14 39.88 -22.69
CA MET A 1 16.73 38.47 -22.45
C MET A 1 15.39 38.17 -23.09
N GLY A 2 14.29 38.85 -22.71
CA GLY A 2 12.97 38.62 -23.32
C GLY A 2 12.94 38.72 -24.86
N GLU A 3 13.65 39.69 -25.45
CA GLU A 3 13.77 39.81 -26.91
C GLU A 3 14.48 38.61 -27.56
N LEU A 4 15.56 38.12 -26.95
CA LEU A 4 16.33 36.96 -27.44
C LEU A 4 15.48 35.69 -27.42
N LEU A 5 14.74 35.46 -26.33
CA LEU A 5 13.85 34.30 -26.20
C LEU A 5 12.64 34.43 -27.14
N GLY A 6 12.07 35.63 -27.27
CA GLY A 6 11.01 35.90 -28.23
C GLY A 6 11.45 35.69 -29.68
N GLN A 7 12.70 36.02 -30.00
CA GLN A 7 13.31 35.72 -31.30
C GLN A 7 13.49 34.21 -31.49
N ALA A 8 14.04 33.51 -30.50
CA ALA A 8 14.22 32.06 -30.56
C ALA A 8 12.90 31.30 -30.79
N ILE A 9 11.80 31.76 -30.20
CA ILE A 9 10.46 31.19 -30.43
C ILE A 9 10.02 31.38 -31.88
N ARG A 10 10.25 32.57 -32.48
CA ARG A 10 9.87 32.86 -33.87
C ARG A 10 10.73 32.11 -34.89
N GLU A 11 11.98 31.85 -34.55
CA GLU A 11 12.96 31.20 -35.42
C GLU A 11 13.07 29.69 -35.18
N TYR A 12 12.26 29.12 -34.29
CA TYR A 12 12.30 27.69 -34.00
C TYR A 12 11.90 26.87 -35.22
N ASP A 13 12.83 26.04 -35.66
CA ASP A 13 12.70 25.09 -36.76
C ASP A 13 12.90 23.68 -36.17
N PRO A 14 11.84 22.84 -36.09
CA PRO A 14 11.95 21.52 -35.47
C PRO A 14 12.87 20.56 -36.24
N GLU A 15 13.13 20.80 -37.53
CA GLU A 15 14.10 20.02 -38.31
C GLU A 15 15.54 20.50 -38.10
N HIS A 16 15.72 21.74 -37.64
CA HIS A 16 17.02 22.36 -37.39
C HIS A 16 17.09 23.11 -36.04
N PRO A 17 16.86 22.42 -34.91
CA PRO A 17 16.81 23.06 -33.60
C PRO A 17 18.18 23.65 -33.19
N GLU A 18 19.28 23.20 -33.80
CA GLU A 18 20.63 23.71 -33.57
C GLU A 18 20.81 25.18 -33.99
N LYS A 19 19.97 25.69 -34.91
CA LYS A 19 20.00 27.11 -35.32
C LYS A 19 19.72 28.08 -34.17
N LEU A 20 19.08 27.61 -33.09
CA LEU A 20 18.79 28.42 -31.92
C LEU A 20 19.98 28.61 -30.97
N LEU A 21 21.02 27.77 -31.06
CA LEU A 21 22.15 27.77 -30.12
C LEU A 21 22.82 29.15 -29.94
N PRO A 22 23.05 29.96 -31.00
CA PRO A 22 23.62 31.30 -30.83
C PRO A 22 22.73 32.26 -30.01
N LEU A 23 21.41 32.18 -30.18
CA LEU A 23 20.46 33.01 -29.41
C LEU A 23 20.40 32.56 -27.95
N LEU A 24 20.33 31.26 -27.71
CA LEU A 24 20.28 30.68 -26.37
C LEU A 24 21.58 30.94 -25.60
N GLY A 25 22.73 30.81 -26.26
CA GLY A 25 24.04 31.11 -25.69
C GLY A 25 24.21 32.56 -25.24
N ARG A 26 23.56 33.51 -25.94
CA ARG A 26 23.49 34.93 -25.52
C ARG A 26 22.48 35.18 -24.41
N ALA A 27 21.38 34.43 -24.38
CA ALA A 27 20.33 34.59 -23.35
C ALA A 27 20.77 34.03 -22.00
N ARG A 28 21.46 32.89 -21.98
CA ARG A 28 21.93 32.19 -20.78
C ARG A 28 22.68 33.08 -19.75
N PRO A 29 23.75 33.81 -20.10
CA PRO A 29 24.47 34.65 -19.14
C PRO A 29 23.61 35.77 -18.56
N LEU A 30 22.62 36.27 -19.33
CA LEU A 30 21.67 37.28 -18.83
C LEU A 30 20.75 36.70 -17.75
N ILE A 31 20.39 35.42 -17.86
CA ILE A 31 19.57 34.72 -16.84
C ILE A 31 20.44 34.43 -15.61
N ALA A 32 21.67 33.96 -15.81
CA ALA A 32 22.61 33.67 -14.72
C ALA A 32 22.95 34.91 -13.87
N ALA A 33 22.89 36.11 -14.44
CA ALA A 33 23.14 37.37 -13.73
C ALA A 33 21.97 37.82 -12.82
N ILE A 34 20.79 37.19 -12.92
CA ILE A 34 19.61 37.55 -12.12
C ILE A 34 19.71 36.88 -10.75
N ASN A 35 19.73 37.69 -9.69
CA ASN A 35 19.73 37.21 -8.30
C ASN A 35 18.30 36.90 -7.81
N ASP A 36 17.66 35.89 -8.40
CA ASP A 36 16.31 35.44 -8.06
C ASP A 36 16.26 33.89 -8.04
N PRO A 37 15.57 33.24 -7.07
CA PRO A 37 15.41 31.79 -7.05
C PRO A 37 14.81 31.19 -8.33
N LEU A 38 13.86 31.87 -8.96
CA LEU A 38 13.26 31.45 -10.24
C LEU A 38 14.29 31.49 -11.37
N ALA A 39 15.24 32.44 -11.34
CA ALA A 39 16.29 32.49 -12.35
C ALA A 39 17.20 31.25 -12.31
N ARG A 40 17.41 30.63 -11.13
CA ARG A 40 18.14 29.35 -11.02
C ARG A 40 17.41 28.20 -11.70
N ILE A 41 16.09 28.14 -11.53
CA ILE A 41 15.24 27.14 -12.21
C ILE A 41 15.31 27.37 -13.72
N LYS A 42 15.14 28.61 -14.18
CA LYS A 42 15.20 28.97 -15.59
C LYS A 42 16.58 28.78 -16.22
N LEU A 43 17.65 28.94 -15.46
CA LEU A 43 19.00 28.64 -15.94
C LEU A 43 19.16 27.14 -16.24
N ALA A 44 18.68 26.26 -15.35
CA ALA A 44 18.70 24.82 -15.58
C ALA A 44 17.83 24.41 -16.78
N GLU A 45 16.65 25.03 -16.95
CA GLU A 45 15.79 24.81 -18.12
C GLU A 45 16.46 25.25 -19.43
N ILE A 46 17.21 26.36 -19.41
CA ILE A 46 17.95 26.85 -20.59
C ILE A 46 19.14 25.95 -20.92
N ASP A 47 19.83 25.42 -19.92
CA ASP A 47 20.94 24.47 -20.15
C ASP A 47 20.44 23.17 -20.78
N GLU A 48 19.32 22.65 -20.28
CA GLU A 48 18.65 21.49 -20.86
C GLU A 48 18.13 21.79 -22.29
N LEU A 49 17.60 23.00 -22.54
CA LEU A 49 17.18 23.43 -23.88
C LEU A 49 18.36 23.50 -24.86
N ILE A 50 19.49 24.10 -24.46
CA ILE A 50 20.71 24.16 -25.27
C ILE A 50 21.20 22.74 -25.60
N ALA A 51 21.22 21.84 -24.61
CA ALA A 51 21.62 20.44 -24.84
C ALA A 51 20.68 19.72 -25.82
N ARG A 52 19.36 19.93 -25.71
CA ARG A 52 18.37 19.34 -26.63
C ARG A 52 18.47 19.92 -28.04
N CYS A 53 18.65 21.22 -28.18
CA CYS A 53 18.87 21.88 -29.47
C CYS A 53 20.16 21.41 -30.16
N ALA A 54 21.18 21.02 -29.39
CA ALA A 54 22.40 20.41 -29.92
C ALA A 54 22.26 18.89 -30.18
N GLY A 55 21.08 18.30 -29.94
CA GLY A 55 20.84 16.87 -30.12
C GLY A 55 21.64 15.99 -29.14
N ILE A 56 22.00 16.50 -27.97
CA ILE A 56 22.82 15.78 -27.00
C ILE A 56 21.98 14.71 -26.31
N TRP A 57 22.39 13.45 -26.50
CA TRP A 57 21.94 12.35 -25.67
C TRP A 57 22.97 12.10 -24.57
N ALA A 58 22.52 12.07 -23.32
CA ALA A 58 23.35 11.80 -22.16
C ALA A 58 22.61 10.87 -21.20
N GLU A 59 23.29 9.83 -20.73
CA GLU A 59 22.74 8.85 -19.80
C GLU A 59 23.78 8.42 -18.76
N ALA A 60 23.27 8.13 -17.56
CA ALA A 60 24.01 7.51 -16.46
C ALA A 60 23.27 6.22 -16.09
N THR A 61 23.87 5.08 -16.39
CA THR A 61 23.22 3.78 -16.25
C THR A 61 23.95 2.87 -15.29
N THR A 62 23.22 2.01 -14.62
CA THR A 62 23.78 0.95 -13.78
C THR A 62 23.14 -0.40 -14.11
N ARG A 63 23.80 -1.49 -13.70
CA ARG A 63 23.25 -2.86 -13.85
C ARG A 63 22.35 -3.27 -12.69
N GLN A 64 22.36 -2.52 -11.59
CA GLN A 64 21.62 -2.83 -10.37
C GLN A 64 20.48 -1.82 -10.20
N ALA A 65 19.23 -2.27 -10.13
CA ALA A 65 18.12 -1.39 -9.72
C ALA A 65 18.16 -1.08 -8.21
N GLU A 66 18.72 -2.00 -7.43
CA GLU A 66 18.68 -1.97 -5.97
C GLU A 66 20.09 -2.02 -5.40
N VAL A 67 20.36 -1.17 -4.42
CA VAL A 67 21.64 -1.06 -3.71
C VAL A 67 21.39 -0.86 -2.22
N THR A 68 22.38 -1.14 -1.38
CA THR A 68 22.22 -1.06 0.08
C THR A 68 23.16 -0.03 0.70
N PRO A 69 22.82 0.60 1.84
CA PRO A 69 23.75 1.49 2.52
C PRO A 69 25.12 0.83 2.78
N GLY A 70 26.19 1.50 2.36
CA GLY A 70 27.56 0.99 2.44
C GLY A 70 28.02 0.13 1.25
N SER A 71 27.17 -0.13 0.27
CA SER A 71 27.58 -0.83 -0.97
C SER A 71 28.28 0.11 -1.95
N LYS A 72 28.76 -0.46 -3.07
CA LYS A 72 29.31 0.28 -4.20
C LYS A 72 28.43 0.08 -5.42
N VAL A 73 28.34 1.12 -6.26
CA VAL A 73 27.53 1.13 -7.48
C VAL A 73 28.43 1.48 -8.67
N ALA A 74 28.48 0.60 -9.65
CA ALA A 74 29.11 0.88 -10.93
C ALA A 74 28.13 1.65 -11.82
N VAL A 75 28.56 2.82 -12.29
CA VAL A 75 27.78 3.71 -13.14
C VAL A 75 28.51 3.90 -14.47
N ALA A 76 27.85 3.55 -15.57
CA ALA A 76 28.32 3.76 -16.93
C ALA A 76 27.72 5.04 -17.49
N LEU A 77 28.56 5.86 -18.12
CA LEU A 77 28.17 7.13 -18.73
C LEU A 77 28.31 7.01 -20.25
N ALA A 78 27.30 7.48 -20.97
CA ALA A 78 27.37 7.69 -22.41
C ALA A 78 26.80 9.06 -22.76
N ILE A 79 27.60 9.88 -23.43
CA ILE A 79 27.24 11.24 -23.83
C ILE A 79 27.61 11.39 -25.29
N TYR A 80 26.65 11.68 -26.17
CA TYR A 80 26.95 11.86 -27.59
C TYR A 80 25.99 12.85 -28.26
N PRO A 81 26.50 13.74 -29.11
CA PRO A 81 25.67 14.59 -29.96
C PRO A 81 25.08 13.75 -31.11
N ARG A 82 23.83 14.04 -31.47
CA ARG A 82 23.16 13.47 -32.67
C ARG A 82 23.13 14.44 -33.85
N LEU A 83 23.56 15.67 -33.63
CA LEU A 83 23.68 16.73 -34.61
C LEU A 83 25.16 17.13 -34.75
N ASN A 84 25.53 17.71 -35.88
CA ASN A 84 26.89 18.17 -36.14
C ASN A 84 27.18 19.50 -35.42
N VAL A 85 27.18 19.45 -34.08
CA VAL A 85 27.43 20.60 -33.19
C VAL A 85 28.70 20.32 -32.37
N PRO A 86 29.63 21.28 -32.25
CA PRO A 86 30.80 21.10 -31.40
C PRO A 86 30.40 20.96 -29.92
N VAL A 87 30.75 19.82 -29.32
CA VAL A 87 30.51 19.52 -27.91
C VAL A 87 31.81 19.06 -27.25
N ALA A 88 32.15 19.66 -26.12
CA ALA A 88 33.27 19.25 -25.29
C ALA A 88 32.75 18.93 -23.88
N VAL A 89 32.84 17.67 -23.46
CA VAL A 89 32.49 17.25 -22.09
C VAL A 89 33.68 17.53 -21.18
N GLU A 90 33.47 18.37 -20.17
CA GLU A 90 34.52 18.84 -19.27
C GLU A 90 34.60 17.98 -18.01
N SER A 91 33.45 17.70 -17.40
CA SER A 91 33.38 16.85 -16.22
C SER A 91 32.01 16.22 -16.02
N VAL A 92 32.01 15.06 -15.35
CA VAL A 92 30.82 14.46 -14.77
C VAL A 92 31.06 14.28 -13.28
N GLN A 93 30.19 14.88 -12.46
CA GLN A 93 30.28 14.82 -11.02
C GLN A 93 29.01 14.20 -10.43
N PRO A 94 29.10 13.24 -9.51
CA PRO A 94 27.96 12.79 -8.73
C PRO A 94 27.32 13.97 -8.00
N GLU A 95 25.99 14.05 -8.02
CA GLU A 95 25.24 15.08 -7.32
C GLU A 95 24.14 14.42 -6.51
N GLY A 96 24.10 14.73 -5.21
CA GLY A 96 23.14 14.12 -4.30
C GLY A 96 23.81 13.89 -2.94
N VAL A 97 23.47 12.76 -2.32
CA VAL A 97 24.06 12.36 -1.04
C VAL A 97 25.37 11.59 -1.25
N TRP A 98 25.59 11.07 -2.47
CA TRP A 98 26.74 10.25 -2.79
C TRP A 98 27.90 11.11 -3.28
N ASP A 99 28.84 11.40 -2.39
CA ASP A 99 30.09 12.06 -2.77
C ASP A 99 30.97 11.12 -3.58
N GLY A 100 31.55 11.65 -4.66
CA GLY A 100 32.50 10.93 -5.50
C GLY A 100 33.38 11.88 -6.32
N PRO A 101 34.55 11.41 -6.78
CA PRO A 101 35.44 12.24 -7.59
C PRO A 101 34.78 12.61 -8.92
N ALA A 102 35.02 13.83 -9.39
CA ALA A 102 34.62 14.24 -10.73
C ALA A 102 35.42 13.45 -11.78
N LEU A 103 34.72 12.88 -12.76
CA LEU A 103 35.34 12.29 -13.94
C LEU A 103 35.66 13.39 -14.93
N THR A 104 36.93 13.53 -15.30
CA THR A 104 37.43 14.52 -16.27
C THR A 104 38.11 13.88 -17.49
N LYS A 105 38.21 12.56 -17.50
CA LYS A 105 38.80 11.78 -18.60
C LYS A 105 37.75 10.83 -19.15
N PHE A 106 37.56 10.87 -20.46
CA PHE A 106 36.54 10.08 -21.15
C PHE A 106 37.14 9.32 -22.33
N GLN A 107 36.53 8.19 -22.67
CA GLN A 107 36.89 7.42 -23.85
C GLN A 107 36.08 7.92 -25.06
N PRO A 108 36.73 8.25 -26.19
CA PRO A 108 36.02 8.64 -27.40
C PRO A 108 35.07 7.54 -27.91
N ARG A 109 33.95 7.95 -28.48
CA ARG A 109 32.96 7.12 -29.18
C ARG A 109 32.79 7.66 -30.60
N ALA A 110 32.22 6.85 -31.49
CA ALA A 110 31.84 7.30 -32.83
C ALA A 110 30.98 8.57 -32.78
N GLU A 111 31.00 9.35 -33.88
CA GLU A 111 30.19 10.56 -34.05
C GLU A 111 30.44 11.64 -32.98
N GLY A 112 31.67 11.72 -32.45
CA GLY A 112 32.06 12.74 -31.48
C GLY A 112 31.52 12.51 -30.06
N GLY A 113 30.96 11.34 -29.80
CA GLY A 113 30.54 10.95 -28.46
C GLY A 113 31.69 10.61 -27.52
N VAL A 114 31.37 10.47 -26.24
CA VAL A 114 32.28 10.02 -25.19
C VAL A 114 31.59 9.03 -24.25
N THR A 115 32.39 8.18 -23.62
CA THR A 115 31.95 7.26 -22.58
C THR A 115 32.84 7.37 -21.35
N GLY A 116 32.29 6.98 -20.20
CA GLY A 116 32.97 7.03 -18.92
C GLY A 116 32.41 6.01 -17.95
N ALA A 117 33.13 5.78 -16.86
CA ALA A 117 32.66 4.94 -15.77
C ALA A 117 33.01 5.59 -14.43
N LEU A 118 32.10 5.46 -13.48
CA LEU A 118 32.24 5.90 -12.10
C LEU A 118 31.93 4.72 -11.18
N GLU A 119 32.64 4.62 -10.06
CA GLU A 119 32.26 3.76 -8.94
C GLU A 119 31.86 4.66 -7.77
N LEU A 120 30.60 4.59 -7.37
CA LEU A 120 30.04 5.41 -6.30
C LEU A 120 29.86 4.57 -5.04
N ALA A 121 30.23 5.12 -3.88
CA ALA A 121 29.96 4.50 -2.60
C ALA A 121 28.62 5.01 -2.05
N VAL A 122 27.72 4.09 -1.71
CA VAL A 122 26.48 4.44 -1.00
C VAL A 122 26.85 4.73 0.46
N PRO A 123 26.55 5.93 1.01
CA PRO A 123 26.84 6.24 2.40
C PRO A 123 26.28 5.19 3.36
N ALA A 124 27.02 4.85 4.41
CA ALA A 124 26.62 3.82 5.36
C ALA A 124 25.35 4.18 6.15
N ASN A 125 25.00 5.46 6.20
CA ASN A 125 23.82 6.05 6.82
C ASN A 125 22.77 6.54 5.80
N GLN A 126 22.90 6.18 4.52
CA GLN A 126 21.94 6.54 3.48
C GLN A 126 20.54 6.03 3.86
N ALA A 127 19.54 6.91 3.80
CA ALA A 127 18.15 6.54 3.98
C ALA A 127 17.65 5.69 2.81
N TYR A 128 16.68 4.81 3.06
CA TYR A 128 16.08 3.99 2.00
C TYR A 128 15.25 4.86 1.05
N SER A 129 15.28 4.51 -0.23
CA SER A 129 14.61 5.27 -1.31
C SER A 129 13.11 4.97 -1.31
N SER A 130 12.34 5.79 -0.60
CA SER A 130 10.87 5.78 -0.61
C SER A 130 10.35 7.17 -0.90
N ALA A 131 9.14 7.24 -1.47
CA ALA A 131 8.40 8.49 -1.66
C ALA A 131 8.42 9.32 -0.36
N TYR A 132 8.89 10.57 -0.44
CA TYR A 132 9.19 11.40 0.73
C TYR A 132 7.97 11.62 1.64
N TRP A 133 6.77 11.60 1.07
CA TRP A 133 5.51 11.73 1.81
C TRP A 133 5.06 10.44 2.51
N LEU A 134 5.67 9.29 2.20
CA LEU A 134 5.40 7.98 2.82
C LEU A 134 6.48 7.55 3.82
N GLN A 135 7.55 8.33 3.97
CA GLN A 135 8.65 7.99 4.88
C GLN A 135 8.26 8.07 6.36
N LYS A 136 7.20 8.80 6.69
CA LYS A 136 6.70 8.98 8.05
C LYS A 136 5.25 8.54 8.18
N PRO A 137 4.83 8.12 9.39
CA PRO A 137 3.42 7.95 9.71
C PRO A 137 2.64 9.23 9.41
N THR A 138 1.39 9.08 8.98
CA THR A 138 0.49 10.22 8.77
C THR A 138 0.12 10.90 10.08
N ILE A 139 -0.22 12.19 10.00
CA ILE A 139 -0.81 12.96 11.10
C ILE A 139 -2.29 13.15 10.76
N GLY A 140 -3.14 12.27 11.28
CA GLY A 140 -4.51 12.11 10.79
C GLY A 140 -4.52 11.78 9.30
N GLU A 141 -5.26 12.54 8.51
CA GLU A 141 -5.40 12.37 7.05
C GLU A 141 -4.29 13.06 6.22
N ARG A 142 -3.19 13.50 6.84
CA ARG A 142 -2.11 14.24 6.16
C ARG A 142 -0.79 13.51 6.23
N TYR A 143 -0.03 13.58 5.14
CA TYR A 143 1.37 13.15 5.13
C TYR A 143 2.23 14.07 6.00
N ALA A 144 3.17 13.49 6.75
CA ALA A 144 4.16 14.23 7.51
C ALA A 144 5.43 14.41 6.67
N VAL A 145 5.69 15.63 6.21
CA VAL A 145 6.89 15.99 5.44
C VAL A 145 7.64 17.08 6.17
N ASP A 146 8.81 16.76 6.72
CA ASP A 146 9.61 17.71 7.50
C ASP A 146 10.27 18.80 6.65
N SER A 147 10.66 18.44 5.42
CA SER A 147 11.41 19.32 4.54
C SER A 147 10.46 20.08 3.62
N GLN A 148 10.37 21.40 3.83
CA GLN A 148 9.59 22.28 2.96
C GLN A 148 10.10 22.27 1.50
N ILE A 149 11.37 21.95 1.26
CA ILE A 149 11.97 21.87 -0.08
C ILE A 149 11.47 20.63 -0.84
N LEU A 150 11.06 19.58 -0.13
CA LEU A 150 10.47 18.39 -0.75
C LEU A 150 8.99 18.61 -1.07
N ALA A 151 8.29 19.43 -0.28
CA ALA A 151 6.87 19.67 -0.46
C ALA A 151 6.54 20.22 -1.85
N GLY A 152 5.72 19.47 -2.61
CA GLY A 152 5.30 19.84 -3.97
C GLY A 152 6.17 19.26 -5.08
N LEU A 153 7.28 18.57 -4.76
CA LEU A 153 7.98 17.77 -5.75
C LEU A 153 7.10 16.57 -6.16
N PRO A 154 7.02 16.24 -7.46
CA PRO A 154 6.23 15.10 -7.93
C PRO A 154 6.81 13.76 -7.48
N GLU A 155 8.14 13.71 -7.30
CA GLU A 155 8.90 12.51 -6.94
C GLU A 155 9.97 12.85 -5.91
N SER A 156 10.48 11.82 -5.23
CA SER A 156 11.63 12.01 -4.33
C SER A 156 12.89 12.22 -5.15
N PRO A 157 13.79 13.13 -4.74
CA PRO A 157 15.09 13.25 -5.37
C PRO A 157 15.81 11.89 -5.40
N VAL A 158 16.22 11.47 -6.60
CA VAL A 158 17.05 10.28 -6.81
C VAL A 158 18.50 10.69 -7.05
N GLU A 159 19.41 9.74 -6.86
CA GLU A 159 20.84 9.98 -7.10
C GLU A 159 21.08 10.23 -8.59
N ARG A 160 21.89 11.26 -8.87
CA ARG A 160 22.07 11.78 -10.22
C ARG A 160 23.52 12.20 -10.44
N VAL A 161 23.86 12.45 -11.70
CA VAL A 161 25.13 13.04 -12.09
C VAL A 161 24.90 14.39 -12.75
N ARG A 162 25.79 15.32 -12.45
CA ARG A 162 25.89 16.64 -13.06
C ARG A 162 26.96 16.61 -14.14
N ILE A 163 26.60 16.99 -15.35
CA ILE A 163 27.45 16.94 -16.52
C ILE A 163 27.73 18.37 -16.96
N ARG A 164 29.01 18.78 -16.90
CA ARG A 164 29.48 20.07 -17.42
C ARG A 164 30.06 19.88 -18.81
N MET A 165 29.65 20.73 -19.72
CA MET A 165 30.10 20.69 -21.10
C MET A 165 30.07 22.07 -21.73
N THR A 166 30.85 22.26 -22.77
CA THR A 166 30.76 23.41 -23.66
C THR A 166 30.08 22.98 -24.97
N VAL A 167 28.97 23.63 -25.32
CA VAL A 167 28.13 23.36 -26.51
C VAL A 167 28.14 24.58 -27.40
N ALA A 168 28.68 24.47 -28.61
CA ALA A 168 28.84 25.59 -29.55
C ALA A 168 29.44 26.87 -28.89
N GLY A 169 30.42 26.69 -27.99
CA GLY A 169 31.07 27.77 -27.26
C GLY A 169 30.32 28.27 -26.01
N THR A 170 29.16 27.71 -25.69
CA THR A 170 28.40 28.03 -24.48
C THR A 170 28.62 26.96 -23.41
N ALA A 171 29.09 27.36 -22.23
CA ALA A 171 29.15 26.46 -21.07
C ALA A 171 27.73 26.14 -20.58
N VAL A 172 27.41 24.86 -20.44
CA VAL A 172 26.11 24.38 -19.96
C VAL A 172 26.28 23.24 -18.96
N GLU A 173 25.28 23.08 -18.11
CA GLU A 173 25.26 22.05 -17.08
C GLU A 173 23.90 21.34 -17.06
N ILE A 174 23.91 20.04 -17.31
CA ILE A 174 22.71 19.19 -17.29
C ILE A 174 22.82 18.13 -16.20
N THR A 175 21.69 17.62 -15.74
CA THR A 175 21.64 16.52 -14.76
C THR A 175 20.99 15.29 -15.35
N ARG A 176 21.47 14.10 -14.99
CA ARG A 176 20.88 12.81 -15.39
C ARG A 176 20.77 11.91 -14.17
N ASN A 177 19.59 11.35 -13.95
CA ASN A 177 19.37 10.36 -12.90
C ASN A 177 20.20 9.10 -13.20
N ILE A 178 20.65 8.42 -12.16
CA ILE A 178 21.28 7.12 -12.29
C ILE A 178 20.17 6.07 -12.35
N GLU A 179 20.10 5.35 -13.46
CA GLU A 179 18.99 4.44 -13.76
C GLU A 179 19.47 3.05 -14.17
N GLN A 180 18.72 2.01 -13.84
CA GLN A 180 18.90 0.71 -14.47
C GLN A 180 18.02 0.66 -15.72
N LYS A 181 18.64 0.31 -16.86
CA LYS A 181 17.92 0.06 -18.11
C LYS A 181 17.93 -1.42 -18.43
N THR A 182 16.75 -1.98 -18.66
CA THR A 182 16.59 -3.39 -19.00
C THR A 182 15.83 -3.52 -20.32
N ALA A 183 16.46 -4.13 -21.32
CA ALA A 183 15.82 -4.46 -22.58
C ALA A 183 15.19 -5.86 -22.48
N PHE A 184 13.86 -5.94 -22.45
CA PHE A 184 13.16 -7.20 -22.62
C PHE A 184 12.93 -7.45 -24.11
N ARG A 185 13.23 -8.67 -24.59
CA ARG A 185 13.13 -9.03 -26.02
C ARG A 185 11.72 -8.88 -26.63
N ALA A 186 10.68 -8.67 -25.81
CA ALA A 186 9.29 -8.56 -26.23
C ALA A 186 8.58 -7.27 -25.77
N GLU A 187 9.26 -6.38 -25.04
CA GLU A 187 8.67 -5.14 -24.50
C GLU A 187 9.57 -3.93 -24.76
N VAL A 188 8.98 -2.73 -24.62
CA VAL A 188 9.71 -1.45 -24.59
C VAL A 188 10.73 -1.46 -23.44
N GLU A 189 11.88 -0.81 -23.65
CA GLU A 189 12.92 -0.64 -22.63
C GLU A 189 12.31 -0.18 -21.30
N ARG A 190 12.55 -0.94 -20.22
CA ARG A 190 12.10 -0.60 -18.88
C ARG A 190 13.21 0.14 -18.14
N ILE A 191 12.87 1.32 -17.64
CA ILE A 191 13.74 2.16 -16.81
C ILE A 191 13.33 1.97 -15.36
N HIS A 192 14.28 1.55 -14.52
CA HIS A 192 14.11 1.46 -13.08
C HIS A 192 15.00 2.50 -12.40
N PRO A 193 14.45 3.38 -11.55
CA PRO A 193 15.26 4.29 -10.77
C PRO A 193 16.14 3.50 -9.80
N LEU A 194 17.37 3.96 -9.59
CA LEU A 194 18.25 3.38 -8.59
C LEU A 194 17.66 3.59 -7.18
N THR A 195 17.42 2.47 -6.49
CA THR A 195 16.72 2.46 -5.21
C THR A 195 17.64 1.94 -4.11
N VAL A 196 17.75 2.69 -3.02
CA VAL A 196 18.43 2.24 -1.81
C VAL A 196 17.47 1.42 -0.97
N VAL A 197 17.78 0.14 -0.77
CA VAL A 197 17.00 -0.84 -0.01
C VAL A 197 17.77 -1.29 1.24
N PRO A 198 17.10 -1.80 2.29
CA PRO A 198 17.81 -2.41 3.42
C PRO A 198 18.56 -3.67 2.98
N ALA A 199 19.61 -4.10 3.70
CA ALA A 199 20.29 -5.36 3.39
C ALA A 199 19.37 -6.59 3.54
N VAL A 200 18.46 -6.54 4.50
CA VAL A 200 17.33 -7.46 4.64
C VAL A 200 16.07 -6.67 4.97
N ALA A 201 14.91 -7.13 4.53
CA ALA A 201 13.62 -6.58 4.94
C ALA A 201 12.86 -7.59 5.80
N VAL A 202 12.15 -7.11 6.82
CA VAL A 202 11.32 -7.98 7.68
C VAL A 202 9.86 -7.75 7.34
N ASN A 203 9.34 -8.59 6.44
CA ASN A 203 7.97 -8.56 6.00
C ASN A 203 7.06 -9.29 6.99
N VAL A 204 5.92 -8.64 7.24
CA VAL A 204 4.92 -9.06 8.20
C VAL A 204 3.68 -9.43 7.38
N PRO A 205 3.33 -10.74 7.25
CA PRO A 205 2.24 -11.17 6.37
C PRO A 205 0.85 -10.72 6.80
N VAL A 206 0.67 -10.38 8.09
CA VAL A 206 -0.62 -9.96 8.66
C VAL A 206 -0.47 -8.66 9.43
N SER A 207 -1.32 -7.67 9.13
CA SER A 207 -1.28 -6.35 9.78
C SER A 207 -1.77 -6.39 11.24
N SER A 208 -2.65 -7.34 11.57
CA SER A 208 -3.12 -7.59 12.92
C SER A 208 -3.32 -9.07 13.23
N ALA A 209 -3.18 -9.44 14.51
CA ALA A 209 -3.44 -10.78 15.02
C ALA A 209 -4.34 -10.73 16.26
N ILE A 210 -5.46 -11.45 16.22
CA ILE A 210 -6.41 -11.51 17.32
C ILE A 210 -6.27 -12.81 18.09
N PHE A 211 -6.35 -12.70 19.42
CA PHE A 211 -6.31 -13.77 20.40
C PHE A 211 -7.64 -13.75 21.19
N PRO A 212 -8.69 -14.48 20.74
CA PRO A 212 -9.95 -14.65 21.46
C PRO A 212 -9.80 -15.27 22.86
N THR A 213 -8.67 -15.94 23.12
CA THR A 213 -8.35 -16.61 24.38
C THR A 213 -6.87 -16.38 24.74
N ALA A 214 -6.46 -16.79 25.94
CA ALA A 214 -5.07 -16.69 26.40
C ALA A 214 -4.13 -17.76 25.79
N VAL A 215 -4.55 -18.44 24.73
CA VAL A 215 -3.78 -19.54 24.10
C VAL A 215 -2.74 -18.96 23.14
N ALA A 216 -1.52 -19.48 23.23
CA ALA A 216 -0.42 -19.08 22.36
C ALA A 216 -0.68 -19.46 20.89
N ARG A 217 -0.13 -18.68 19.96
CA ARG A 217 -0.27 -18.91 18.52
C ARG A 217 1.02 -18.67 17.80
N LYS A 218 1.21 -19.42 16.72
CA LYS A 218 2.32 -19.23 15.82
C LYS A 218 2.09 -18.00 14.95
N ILE A 219 3.03 -17.06 14.99
CA ILE A 219 3.09 -15.90 14.09
C ILE A 219 4.39 -16.00 13.29
N SER A 220 4.29 -15.87 11.98
CA SER A 220 5.43 -15.95 11.07
C SER A 220 5.85 -14.55 10.60
N MET A 221 7.17 -14.37 10.49
CA MET A 221 7.83 -13.22 9.89
C MET A 221 8.61 -13.71 8.67
N LEU A 222 8.64 -12.92 7.60
CA LEU A 222 9.41 -13.21 6.41
C LEU A 222 10.63 -12.29 6.36
N VAL A 223 11.83 -12.85 6.44
CA VAL A 223 13.07 -12.10 6.24
C VAL A 223 13.46 -12.22 4.77
N HIS A 224 13.32 -11.12 4.02
CA HIS A 224 13.74 -11.00 2.63
C HIS A 224 15.19 -10.53 2.55
N ALA A 225 16.04 -11.18 1.77
CA ALA A 225 17.43 -10.76 1.59
C ALA A 225 17.63 -9.95 0.31
N ASN A 226 18.07 -8.69 0.42
CA ASN A 226 18.45 -7.88 -0.75
C ASN A 226 19.92 -8.06 -1.15
N VAL A 227 20.70 -8.80 -0.34
CA VAL A 227 22.11 -9.11 -0.59
C VAL A 227 22.36 -10.61 -0.47
N ALA A 228 23.31 -11.12 -1.25
CA ALA A 228 23.74 -12.50 -1.13
C ALA A 228 24.46 -12.73 0.20
N GLY A 229 24.27 -13.91 0.78
CA GLY A 229 24.90 -14.31 2.03
C GLY A 229 24.43 -13.51 3.25
N ALA A 230 23.23 -12.93 3.21
CA ALA A 230 22.67 -12.21 4.34
C ALA A 230 22.54 -13.14 5.56
N GLU A 231 23.13 -12.76 6.69
CA GLU A 231 23.05 -13.50 7.94
C GLU A 231 22.89 -12.56 9.12
N GLY A 232 22.16 -13.01 10.15
CA GLY A 232 21.82 -12.19 11.29
C GLY A 232 20.85 -12.86 12.25
N THR A 233 20.26 -12.04 13.11
CA THR A 233 19.28 -12.47 14.11
C THR A 233 18.01 -11.66 13.99
N LEU A 234 16.86 -12.31 14.04
CA LEU A 234 15.54 -11.70 14.15
C LEU A 234 15.03 -11.83 15.58
N ARG A 235 14.70 -10.70 16.20
CA ARG A 235 14.09 -10.63 17.55
C ARG A 235 12.74 -9.92 17.49
N LEU A 236 11.85 -10.26 18.42
CA LEU A 236 10.56 -9.58 18.60
C LEU A 236 10.58 -8.71 19.86
N GLU A 237 10.34 -7.41 19.71
CA GLU A 237 10.00 -6.55 20.84
C GLU A 237 8.52 -6.73 21.15
N MET A 238 8.23 -7.21 22.36
CA MET A 238 6.88 -7.55 22.77
C MET A 238 6.24 -6.42 23.58
N PRO A 239 4.93 -6.16 23.41
CA PRO A 239 4.21 -5.26 24.29
C PRO A 239 4.11 -5.85 25.71
N ALA A 240 3.88 -4.98 26.70
CA ALA A 240 3.83 -5.38 28.11
C ALA A 240 2.84 -6.55 28.35
N GLY A 241 3.30 -7.59 29.05
CA GLY A 241 2.50 -8.78 29.36
C GLY A 241 2.45 -9.86 28.26
N TRP A 242 2.93 -9.56 27.05
CA TRP A 242 3.04 -10.53 25.96
C TRP A 242 4.41 -11.21 25.96
N LYS A 243 4.47 -12.44 25.45
CA LYS A 243 5.71 -13.23 25.35
C LYS A 243 5.85 -13.85 23.97
N ALA A 244 7.09 -14.01 23.51
CA ALA A 244 7.42 -14.76 22.31
C ALA A 244 8.43 -15.86 22.63
N ALA A 245 8.25 -17.03 22.01
CA ALA A 245 9.17 -18.16 22.09
C ALA A 245 9.52 -18.67 20.67
N PRO A 246 10.80 -18.81 20.32
CA PRO A 246 11.96 -18.27 21.04
C PRO A 246 11.97 -16.73 21.02
N ALA A 247 12.73 -16.06 21.91
CA ALA A 247 12.80 -14.59 21.90
C ALA A 247 13.53 -14.03 20.66
N THR A 248 14.47 -14.82 20.12
CA THR A 248 15.32 -14.49 18.97
C THR A 248 15.54 -15.74 18.13
N GLN A 249 15.67 -15.58 16.81
CA GLN A 249 16.07 -16.63 15.87
C GLN A 249 17.18 -16.15 14.96
N THR A 250 18.14 -17.02 14.64
CA THR A 250 19.18 -16.75 13.64
C THR A 250 18.67 -17.07 12.24
N PHE A 251 19.11 -16.32 11.23
CA PHE A 251 18.89 -16.65 9.82
C PHE A 251 20.17 -16.54 9.01
N LYS A 252 20.20 -17.28 7.91
CA LYS A 252 21.20 -17.19 6.85
C LYS A 252 20.52 -17.45 5.52
N ILE A 253 20.68 -16.52 4.58
CA ILE A 253 20.04 -16.53 3.27
C ILE A 253 21.16 -16.38 2.22
N PRO A 254 21.53 -17.46 1.51
CA PRO A 254 22.67 -17.46 0.59
C PRO A 254 22.48 -16.56 -0.62
N THR A 255 21.26 -16.50 -1.17
CA THR A 255 20.97 -15.81 -2.43
C THR A 255 20.19 -14.52 -2.18
N ALA A 256 20.54 -13.44 -2.89
CA ALA A 256 19.70 -12.25 -2.91
C ALA A 256 18.35 -12.54 -3.59
N GLY A 257 17.28 -11.90 -3.11
CA GLY A 257 15.91 -12.08 -3.57
C GLY A 257 15.16 -13.25 -2.90
N GLU A 258 15.81 -14.03 -2.04
CA GLU A 258 15.17 -15.13 -1.31
C GLU A 258 14.52 -14.67 0.00
N ASP A 259 13.43 -15.34 0.36
CA ASP A 259 12.73 -15.18 1.63
C ASP A 259 13.05 -16.33 2.59
N ARG A 260 13.18 -16.01 3.88
CA ARG A 260 13.20 -16.98 4.97
C ARG A 260 12.05 -16.72 5.93
N GLU A 261 11.15 -17.69 6.04
CA GLU A 261 10.12 -17.68 7.07
C GLU A 261 10.71 -18.09 8.43
N LEU A 262 10.47 -17.25 9.43
CA LEU A 262 10.80 -17.50 10.84
C LEU A 262 9.54 -17.35 11.68
N SER A 263 9.26 -18.35 12.50
CA SER A 263 8.00 -18.38 13.24
C SER A 263 8.20 -18.36 14.75
N PHE A 264 7.35 -17.61 15.44
CA PHE A 264 7.40 -17.38 16.87
C PHE A 264 6.08 -17.82 17.50
N GLU A 265 6.15 -18.54 18.61
CA GLU A 265 5.00 -18.80 19.45
C GLU A 265 4.75 -17.58 20.34
N VAL A 266 3.69 -16.83 20.02
CA VAL A 266 3.29 -15.61 20.72
C VAL A 266 2.21 -15.95 21.73
N THR A 267 2.47 -15.66 23.00
CA THR A 267 1.55 -15.89 24.12
C THR A 267 0.98 -14.54 24.60
N PRO A 268 -0.35 -14.35 24.56
CA PRO A 268 -1.00 -13.16 25.09
C PRO A 268 -1.06 -13.15 26.63
N PRO A 269 -1.30 -12.00 27.27
CA PRO A 269 -1.66 -11.94 28.68
C PRO A 269 -3.03 -12.60 28.94
N ALA A 270 -3.34 -12.83 30.22
CA ALA A 270 -4.59 -13.46 30.62
C ALA A 270 -5.83 -12.61 30.28
N GLY A 271 -5.77 -11.30 30.54
CA GLY A 271 -6.86 -10.35 30.30
C GLY A 271 -6.74 -9.56 29.00
N ASP A 272 -7.77 -8.75 28.72
CA ASP A 272 -7.83 -7.89 27.54
C ASP A 272 -6.58 -6.99 27.42
N SER A 273 -5.98 -6.95 26.23
CA SER A 273 -4.77 -6.19 25.96
C SER A 273 -4.66 -5.88 24.47
N VAL A 274 -4.22 -4.66 24.15
CA VAL A 274 -3.87 -4.25 22.79
C VAL A 274 -2.42 -3.79 22.82
N GLY A 275 -1.63 -4.23 21.86
CA GLY A 275 -0.22 -3.85 21.76
C GLY A 275 0.30 -3.97 20.34
N ARG A 276 1.60 -3.66 20.18
CA ARG A 276 2.32 -3.84 18.92
C ARG A 276 3.55 -4.70 19.16
N ILE A 277 3.71 -5.72 18.33
CA ILE A 277 4.96 -6.47 18.22
C ILE A 277 5.81 -5.78 17.15
N LYS A 278 7.06 -5.47 17.47
CA LYS A 278 8.02 -4.95 16.50
C LYS A 278 9.07 -6.01 16.19
N ALA A 279 9.20 -6.37 14.92
CA ALA A 279 10.17 -7.34 14.45
C ALA A 279 11.45 -6.63 14.00
N ILE A 280 12.61 -7.06 14.51
CA ILE A 280 13.88 -6.38 14.30
C ILE A 280 14.94 -7.39 13.89
N ALA A 281 15.46 -7.23 12.67
CA ALA A 281 16.60 -8.00 12.18
C ALA A 281 17.90 -7.22 12.45
N THR A 282 18.85 -7.84 13.13
CA THR A 282 20.20 -7.30 13.31
C THR A 282 21.13 -7.97 12.30
N VAL A 283 21.67 -7.17 11.37
CA VAL A 283 22.61 -7.62 10.32
C VAL A 283 23.85 -6.71 10.35
N GLY A 284 25.04 -7.29 10.47
CA GLY A 284 26.28 -6.51 10.53
C GLY A 284 26.32 -5.46 11.65
N GLY A 285 25.64 -5.74 12.79
CA GLY A 285 25.53 -4.82 13.92
C GLY A 285 24.52 -3.67 13.74
N LYS A 286 23.75 -3.65 12.65
CA LYS A 286 22.69 -2.66 12.41
C LYS A 286 21.31 -3.29 12.58
N ASP A 287 20.43 -2.61 13.30
CA ASP A 287 19.04 -3.00 13.46
C ASP A 287 18.21 -2.49 12.27
N ILE A 288 17.44 -3.41 11.69
CA ILE A 288 16.52 -3.14 10.59
C ILE A 288 15.13 -3.60 11.02
N SER A 289 14.18 -2.67 11.03
CA SER A 289 12.80 -2.90 11.46
C SER A 289 11.79 -2.40 10.42
N THR A 290 12.13 -2.59 9.15
CA THR A 290 11.30 -2.22 8.00
C THR A 290 11.09 -3.43 7.10
N GLY A 291 9.86 -3.60 6.63
CA GLY A 291 9.53 -4.47 5.51
C GLY A 291 9.94 -3.84 4.18
N MET A 292 9.59 -4.51 3.10
CA MET A 292 9.79 -4.07 1.73
C MET A 292 8.66 -4.58 0.86
N GLN A 293 8.00 -3.67 0.15
CA GLN A 293 6.92 -3.96 -0.77
C GLN A 293 7.14 -3.22 -2.08
N ALA A 294 7.22 -3.97 -3.17
CA ALA A 294 7.26 -3.42 -4.52
C ALA A 294 5.84 -3.17 -5.04
N LEU A 295 5.53 -1.91 -5.37
CA LEU A 295 4.35 -1.54 -6.14
C LEU A 295 4.71 -1.63 -7.63
N ASN A 296 4.24 -2.69 -8.28
CA ASN A 296 4.57 -3.00 -9.67
C ASN A 296 3.29 -3.24 -10.47
N TYR A 297 2.70 -2.15 -10.97
CA TYR A 297 1.56 -2.24 -11.88
C TYR A 297 2.02 -1.87 -13.30
N PRO A 298 1.43 -2.46 -14.36
CA PRO A 298 1.85 -2.18 -15.73
C PRO A 298 1.78 -0.71 -16.18
N HIS A 299 1.03 0.14 -15.47
CA HIS A 299 0.73 1.52 -15.83
C HIS A 299 1.49 2.58 -14.98
N ILE A 300 2.35 2.17 -14.03
CA ILE A 300 3.21 3.08 -13.28
C ILE A 300 4.64 2.54 -13.18
N PRO A 301 5.68 3.40 -13.01
CA PRO A 301 7.01 2.94 -12.63
C PRO A 301 6.98 2.15 -11.32
N VAL A 302 7.90 1.21 -11.16
CA VAL A 302 8.05 0.45 -9.91
C VAL A 302 8.38 1.41 -8.78
N GLN A 303 7.62 1.33 -7.69
CA GLN A 303 7.89 2.07 -6.46
C GLN A 303 8.15 1.10 -5.32
N MET A 304 9.09 1.44 -4.45
CA MET A 304 9.40 0.66 -3.25
C MET A 304 8.84 1.36 -2.00
N LEU A 305 8.14 0.58 -1.18
CA LEU A 305 7.68 0.98 0.15
C LEU A 305 8.45 0.19 1.21
N PHE A 306 8.77 0.86 2.32
CA PHE A 306 9.43 0.24 3.48
C PHE A 306 8.56 0.39 4.73
N PRO A 307 7.41 -0.31 4.81
CA PRO A 307 6.52 -0.21 5.97
C PRO A 307 7.25 -0.65 7.25
N PRO A 308 6.89 -0.12 8.43
CA PRO A 308 7.43 -0.60 9.68
C PRO A 308 7.09 -2.09 9.88
N SER A 309 8.05 -2.88 10.34
CA SER A 309 7.87 -4.31 10.64
C SER A 309 7.13 -4.50 11.96
N GLU A 310 5.86 -4.10 11.98
CA GLU A 310 5.00 -4.13 13.17
C GLU A 310 3.72 -4.93 12.94
N ILE A 311 3.27 -5.66 13.97
CA ILE A 311 1.96 -6.32 14.02
C ILE A 311 1.16 -5.73 15.16
N LYS A 312 -0.08 -5.32 14.91
CA LYS A 312 -1.03 -5.06 16.00
C LYS A 312 -1.51 -6.38 16.58
N VAL A 313 -1.28 -6.60 17.87
CA VAL A 313 -1.79 -7.78 18.58
C VAL A 313 -2.89 -7.39 19.55
N VAL A 314 -3.94 -8.21 19.58
CA VAL A 314 -5.12 -7.96 20.39
C VAL A 314 -5.50 -9.22 21.12
N ARG A 315 -5.48 -9.17 22.44
CA ARG A 315 -6.09 -10.14 23.32
C ARG A 315 -7.44 -9.57 23.75
N ALA A 316 -8.51 -10.29 23.43
CA ALA A 316 -9.85 -9.94 23.87
C ALA A 316 -10.66 -11.21 24.09
N ASP A 317 -11.45 -11.30 25.16
CA ASP A 317 -12.38 -12.42 25.32
C ASP A 317 -13.48 -12.34 24.26
N ILE A 318 -13.44 -13.28 23.32
CA ILE A 318 -14.39 -13.40 22.22
C ILE A 318 -14.84 -14.86 22.13
N GLN A 319 -16.13 -15.06 22.36
CA GLN A 319 -16.78 -16.35 22.24
C GLN A 319 -17.36 -16.51 20.84
N VAL A 320 -17.16 -17.69 20.25
CA VAL A 320 -17.72 -18.08 18.96
C VAL A 320 -18.22 -19.52 19.06
N THR A 321 -19.48 -19.73 18.66
CA THR A 321 -20.09 -21.07 18.65
C THR A 321 -19.95 -21.76 17.30
N SER A 322 -19.99 -21.00 16.20
CA SER A 322 -19.80 -21.52 14.85
C SER A 322 -18.37 -22.00 14.62
N LYS A 323 -18.22 -23.18 14.04
CA LYS A 323 -16.91 -23.79 13.76
C LYS A 323 -16.59 -23.83 12.28
N LYS A 324 -17.60 -23.92 11.41
CA LYS A 324 -17.42 -23.99 9.95
C LYS A 324 -18.19 -22.88 9.24
N ALA A 325 -17.48 -22.06 8.48
CA ALA A 325 -18.03 -20.98 7.67
C ALA A 325 -17.82 -21.24 6.18
N GLY A 326 -18.89 -21.09 5.39
CA GLY A 326 -18.79 -20.90 3.94
C GLY A 326 -18.69 -19.41 3.63
N TYR A 327 -17.69 -18.98 2.86
CA TYR A 327 -17.53 -17.56 2.51
C TYR A 327 -17.64 -17.34 1.01
N ILE A 328 -18.56 -16.47 0.60
CA ILE A 328 -18.79 -16.10 -0.80
C ILE A 328 -18.08 -14.76 -1.04
N MET A 329 -16.88 -14.82 -1.64
CA MET A 329 -16.10 -13.61 -1.93
C MET A 329 -16.80 -12.73 -2.94
N GLY A 330 -16.88 -11.43 -2.61
CA GLY A 330 -17.37 -10.39 -3.51
C GLY A 330 -16.22 -9.62 -4.18
N ALA A 331 -16.19 -8.30 -4.03
CA ALA A 331 -15.19 -7.45 -4.68
C ALA A 331 -13.76 -7.55 -4.10
N GLY A 332 -13.60 -8.29 -3.00
CA GLY A 332 -12.35 -8.45 -2.26
C GLY A 332 -12.43 -7.81 -0.87
N ASP A 333 -12.13 -8.59 0.17
CA ASP A 333 -12.02 -8.15 1.56
C ASP A 333 -11.16 -9.15 2.38
N GLU A 334 -10.79 -8.76 3.62
CA GLU A 334 -9.96 -9.57 4.54
C GLU A 334 -10.79 -10.20 5.69
N VAL A 335 -12.11 -10.27 5.55
CA VAL A 335 -12.98 -10.88 6.57
C VAL A 335 -12.75 -12.39 6.72
N PRO A 336 -12.48 -13.19 5.66
CA PRO A 336 -12.16 -14.60 5.79
C PRO A 336 -10.97 -14.88 6.73
N GLU A 337 -9.89 -14.12 6.61
CA GLU A 337 -8.72 -14.27 7.50
C GLU A 337 -9.05 -13.87 8.94
N SER A 338 -9.86 -12.82 9.11
CA SER A 338 -10.37 -12.41 10.42
C SER A 338 -11.19 -13.51 11.11
N LEU A 339 -12.01 -14.26 10.36
CA LEU A 339 -12.76 -15.40 10.88
C LEU A 339 -11.85 -16.55 11.32
N LYS A 340 -10.75 -16.81 10.59
CA LYS A 340 -9.76 -17.81 11.00
C LYS A 340 -9.10 -17.42 12.33
N HIS A 341 -8.88 -16.12 12.60
CA HIS A 341 -8.39 -15.66 13.91
C HIS A 341 -9.35 -16.00 15.06
N LEU A 342 -10.66 -16.11 14.80
CA LEU A 342 -11.64 -16.57 15.78
C LEU A 342 -11.65 -18.09 15.98
N GLY A 343 -10.83 -18.84 15.24
CA GLY A 343 -10.81 -20.30 15.26
C GLY A 343 -11.93 -20.93 14.43
N VAL A 344 -12.49 -20.20 13.47
CA VAL A 344 -13.49 -20.70 12.52
C VAL A 344 -12.76 -21.28 11.30
N GLU A 345 -13.13 -22.49 10.90
CA GLU A 345 -12.71 -23.09 9.64
C GLU A 345 -13.48 -22.43 8.49
N VAL A 346 -12.77 -21.72 7.61
CA VAL A 346 -13.37 -20.99 6.49
C VAL A 346 -13.13 -21.72 5.18
N THR A 347 -14.22 -22.07 4.48
CA THR A 347 -14.17 -22.55 3.08
C THR A 347 -14.67 -21.46 2.14
N MET A 348 -13.87 -21.10 1.15
CA MET A 348 -14.30 -20.23 0.06
C MET A 348 -15.29 -20.97 -0.85
N LEU A 349 -16.48 -20.42 -1.07
CA LEU A 349 -17.52 -21.03 -1.91
C LEU A 349 -17.37 -20.61 -3.38
N SER A 350 -17.11 -21.61 -4.22
CA SER A 350 -17.09 -21.47 -5.67
C SER A 350 -18.50 -21.45 -6.27
N GLU A 351 -18.60 -21.12 -7.56
CA GLU A 351 -19.84 -21.29 -8.33
C GLU A 351 -20.38 -22.72 -8.22
N ALA A 352 -19.51 -23.74 -8.36
CA ALA A 352 -19.93 -25.14 -8.30
C ALA A 352 -20.55 -25.50 -6.94
N ASP A 353 -20.01 -24.96 -5.85
CA ASP A 353 -20.58 -25.13 -4.51
C ASP A 353 -21.96 -24.47 -4.40
N LEU A 354 -22.09 -23.24 -4.93
CA LEU A 354 -23.34 -22.49 -4.93
C LEU A 354 -24.41 -23.09 -5.85
N VAL A 355 -24.06 -23.90 -6.85
CA VAL A 355 -25.02 -24.60 -7.72
C VAL A 355 -25.37 -25.99 -7.19
N LYS A 356 -24.39 -26.77 -6.71
CA LYS A 356 -24.58 -28.20 -6.39
C LYS A 356 -24.01 -28.65 -5.04
N GLY A 357 -23.17 -27.84 -4.40
CA GLY A 357 -22.53 -28.19 -3.13
C GLY A 357 -23.53 -28.38 -1.99
N ASP A 358 -23.16 -29.22 -1.02
CA ASP A 358 -23.90 -29.37 0.23
C ASP A 358 -23.63 -28.20 1.17
N LEU A 359 -24.57 -27.25 1.22
CA LEU A 359 -24.48 -26.07 2.07
C LEU A 359 -24.73 -26.38 3.55
N SER A 360 -25.37 -27.52 3.88
CA SER A 360 -25.74 -27.86 5.26
C SER A 360 -24.53 -28.21 6.14
N ARG A 361 -23.37 -28.44 5.53
CA ARG A 361 -22.10 -28.69 6.23
C ARG A 361 -21.53 -27.47 6.96
N PHE A 362 -22.07 -26.28 6.71
CA PHE A 362 -21.63 -25.03 7.31
C PHE A 362 -22.58 -24.61 8.44
N ASP A 363 -22.01 -24.12 9.54
CA ASP A 363 -22.80 -23.51 10.62
C ASP A 363 -23.31 -22.14 10.18
N VAL A 364 -22.49 -21.43 9.39
CA VAL A 364 -22.76 -20.10 8.85
C VAL A 364 -22.28 -20.00 7.40
N ILE A 365 -23.03 -19.28 6.58
CA ILE A 365 -22.54 -18.79 5.29
C ILE A 365 -22.47 -17.26 5.37
N VAL A 366 -21.40 -16.68 4.82
CA VAL A 366 -21.20 -15.23 4.76
C VAL A 366 -21.09 -14.81 3.30
N ALA A 367 -21.95 -13.90 2.85
CA ALA A 367 -21.74 -13.17 1.60
C ALA A 367 -20.90 -11.94 1.88
N GLY A 368 -19.75 -11.88 1.21
CA GLY A 368 -18.76 -10.82 1.35
C GLY A 368 -19.22 -9.48 0.79
N VAL A 369 -18.32 -8.53 0.92
CA VAL A 369 -18.47 -7.16 0.44
C VAL A 369 -18.86 -7.12 -1.04
N ARG A 370 -20.04 -6.54 -1.35
CA ARG A 370 -20.55 -6.40 -2.72
C ARG A 370 -20.66 -7.72 -3.50
N ALA A 371 -20.76 -8.87 -2.81
CA ALA A 371 -20.88 -10.18 -3.46
C ALA A 371 -22.07 -10.23 -4.43
N TYR A 372 -23.24 -9.70 -4.06
CA TYR A 372 -24.39 -9.66 -4.97
C TYR A 372 -24.19 -8.72 -6.16
N ASN A 373 -23.26 -7.76 -6.10
CA ASN A 373 -22.95 -6.91 -7.25
C ASN A 373 -22.08 -7.64 -8.28
N VAL A 374 -21.11 -8.45 -7.83
CA VAL A 374 -20.08 -9.02 -8.73
C VAL A 374 -20.21 -10.51 -9.01
N ARG A 375 -21.13 -11.22 -8.34
CA ARG A 375 -21.33 -12.68 -8.48
C ARG A 375 -22.70 -13.03 -9.07
N PRO A 376 -22.84 -13.17 -10.41
CA PRO A 376 -24.08 -13.62 -11.02
C PRO A 376 -24.52 -15.02 -10.55
N ASP A 377 -23.55 -15.90 -10.28
CA ASP A 377 -23.78 -17.25 -9.76
C ASP A 377 -24.41 -17.24 -8.36
N LEU A 378 -24.03 -16.29 -7.50
CA LEU A 378 -24.68 -16.06 -6.21
C LEU A 378 -26.16 -15.69 -6.41
N ARG A 379 -26.42 -14.70 -7.28
CA ARG A 379 -27.79 -14.24 -7.56
C ARG A 379 -28.68 -15.36 -8.09
N ALA A 380 -28.16 -16.15 -9.02
CA ALA A 380 -28.88 -17.28 -9.61
C ALA A 380 -29.24 -18.36 -8.59
N ASN A 381 -28.47 -18.50 -7.50
CA ASN A 381 -28.65 -19.53 -6.48
C ASN A 381 -29.21 -19.01 -5.15
N GLN A 382 -29.79 -17.81 -5.14
CA GLN A 382 -30.40 -17.21 -3.95
C GLN A 382 -31.43 -18.12 -3.26
N ALA A 383 -32.24 -18.84 -4.05
CA ALA A 383 -33.24 -19.76 -3.51
C ALA A 383 -32.61 -20.89 -2.68
N ARG A 384 -31.44 -21.42 -3.09
CA ARG A 384 -30.71 -22.46 -2.34
C ARG A 384 -30.18 -21.93 -1.01
N LEU A 385 -29.73 -20.68 -0.98
CA LEU A 385 -29.30 -20.02 0.26
C LEU A 385 -30.46 -19.81 1.23
N MET A 386 -31.63 -19.39 0.71
CA MET A 386 -32.84 -19.27 1.54
C MET A 386 -33.32 -20.64 2.04
N GLU A 387 -33.21 -21.70 1.23
CA GLU A 387 -33.51 -23.06 1.68
C GLU A 387 -32.55 -23.52 2.80
N TYR A 388 -31.26 -23.22 2.67
CA TYR A 388 -30.26 -23.46 3.71
C TYR A 388 -30.63 -22.75 5.03
N VAL A 389 -31.00 -21.47 4.98
CA VAL A 389 -31.47 -20.73 6.16
C VAL A 389 -32.75 -21.37 6.72
N ASN A 390 -33.74 -21.65 5.87
CA ASN A 390 -35.01 -22.25 6.28
C ASN A 390 -34.81 -23.59 7.02
N LYS A 391 -33.82 -24.39 6.61
CA LYS A 391 -33.45 -25.67 7.24
C LYS A 391 -32.63 -25.53 8.53
N GLY A 392 -32.21 -24.33 8.91
CA GLY A 392 -31.53 -24.08 10.17
C GLY A 392 -30.13 -23.51 10.07
N GLY A 393 -29.68 -23.11 8.89
CA GLY A 393 -28.41 -22.42 8.69
C GLY A 393 -28.47 -20.94 9.09
N THR A 394 -27.32 -20.36 9.40
CA THR A 394 -27.17 -18.90 9.54
C THR A 394 -26.58 -18.31 8.27
N TYR A 395 -27.20 -17.26 7.73
CA TYR A 395 -26.68 -16.54 6.56
C TYR A 395 -26.47 -15.05 6.90
N VAL A 396 -25.24 -14.58 6.76
CA VAL A 396 -24.84 -13.19 6.99
C VAL A 396 -24.51 -12.55 5.65
N VAL A 397 -25.21 -11.47 5.30
CA VAL A 397 -24.97 -10.69 4.10
C VAL A 397 -24.35 -9.36 4.49
N GLN A 398 -23.11 -9.14 4.09
CA GLN A 398 -22.44 -7.85 4.29
C GLN A 398 -22.93 -6.80 3.28
N TYR A 399 -22.42 -5.58 3.41
CA TYR A 399 -22.87 -4.44 2.61
C TYR A 399 -22.86 -4.73 1.09
N GLN A 400 -23.92 -4.28 0.42
CA GLN A 400 -24.10 -4.38 -1.03
C GLN A 400 -24.40 -2.97 -1.58
N SER A 401 -24.08 -2.72 -2.85
CA SER A 401 -24.50 -1.48 -3.52
C SER A 401 -25.84 -1.64 -4.24
N ALA A 402 -26.63 -0.57 -4.28
CA ALA A 402 -27.90 -0.54 -5.02
C ALA A 402 -27.70 -0.81 -6.53
N GLY A 403 -28.75 -1.36 -7.14
CA GLY A 403 -28.83 -1.75 -8.55
C GLY A 403 -29.82 -2.92 -8.72
N ALA A 404 -30.26 -3.20 -9.96
CA ALA A 404 -31.22 -4.27 -10.26
C ALA A 404 -30.78 -5.66 -9.73
N ASP A 405 -29.48 -5.85 -9.56
CA ASP A 405 -28.85 -7.07 -9.03
C ASP A 405 -29.00 -7.26 -7.50
N ALA A 406 -29.50 -6.26 -6.76
CA ALA A 406 -29.58 -6.27 -5.29
C ALA A 406 -31.01 -6.34 -4.74
N GLU A 407 -32.01 -6.66 -5.57
CA GLU A 407 -33.44 -6.67 -5.16
C GLU A 407 -33.86 -7.92 -4.39
N ASN A 408 -33.09 -9.02 -4.47
CA ASN A 408 -33.40 -10.30 -3.84
C ASN A 408 -32.20 -10.87 -3.08
N ILE A 409 -31.83 -10.21 -1.98
CA ILE A 409 -30.65 -10.58 -1.16
C ILE A 409 -31.01 -11.33 0.12
N GLY A 410 -32.29 -11.34 0.52
CA GLY A 410 -32.75 -11.99 1.75
C GLY A 410 -34.16 -12.58 1.63
N PRO A 411 -34.71 -13.12 2.74
CA PRO A 411 -36.01 -13.80 2.74
C PRO A 411 -37.21 -12.84 2.60
N TYR A 412 -37.02 -11.57 2.95
CA TYR A 412 -38.01 -10.51 2.85
C TYR A 412 -37.40 -9.24 2.25
N LYS A 413 -38.25 -8.33 1.76
CA LYS A 413 -37.81 -7.11 1.04
C LYS A 413 -36.87 -6.25 1.88
N ILE A 414 -35.76 -5.82 1.27
CA ILE A 414 -34.83 -4.81 1.77
C ILE A 414 -34.54 -3.84 0.62
N SER A 415 -34.69 -2.53 0.87
CA SER A 415 -34.36 -1.47 -0.09
C SER A 415 -33.00 -0.89 0.25
N ILE A 416 -32.01 -1.11 -0.62
CA ILE A 416 -30.68 -0.50 -0.52
C ILE A 416 -30.69 0.82 -1.28
N PRO A 417 -30.24 1.93 -0.68
CA PRO A 417 -30.27 3.23 -1.33
C PRO A 417 -29.22 3.36 -2.43
N THR A 418 -29.54 4.21 -3.41
CA THR A 418 -28.55 4.75 -4.35
C THR A 418 -27.88 6.00 -3.77
N GLY A 419 -26.65 6.30 -4.22
CA GLY A 419 -25.93 7.51 -3.82
C GLY A 419 -25.22 7.44 -2.46
N ASN A 420 -24.92 8.61 -1.89
CA ASN A 420 -23.98 8.75 -0.77
C ASN A 420 -24.62 9.21 0.56
N GLY A 421 -25.94 9.37 0.63
CA GLY A 421 -26.61 9.99 1.79
C GLY A 421 -26.96 9.07 2.97
N PHE A 422 -26.76 7.76 2.85
CA PHE A 422 -27.16 6.78 3.88
C PHE A 422 -25.93 6.06 4.44
N ARG A 423 -25.10 6.79 5.15
CA ARG A 423 -23.84 6.33 5.72
C ARG A 423 -23.53 7.08 7.00
N VAL A 424 -22.65 6.52 7.81
CA VAL A 424 -22.13 7.17 9.02
C VAL A 424 -20.62 7.16 8.89
N THR A 425 -20.09 8.32 8.49
CA THR A 425 -18.68 8.52 8.12
C THR A 425 -17.80 8.88 9.30
N VAL A 426 -18.35 9.36 10.41
CA VAL A 426 -17.58 9.64 11.61
C VAL A 426 -17.44 8.35 12.43
N GLU A 427 -16.23 7.81 12.52
CA GLU A 427 -15.92 6.58 13.23
C GLU A 427 -16.22 6.62 14.74
N GLU A 428 -16.24 7.79 15.37
CA GLU A 428 -16.62 7.97 16.78
C GLU A 428 -18.12 8.20 17.00
N SER A 429 -18.93 8.24 15.94
CA SER A 429 -20.37 8.48 16.06
C SER A 429 -20.99 7.53 17.10
N PRO A 430 -21.73 8.06 18.10
CA PRO A 430 -22.40 7.25 19.09
C PRO A 430 -23.40 6.30 18.45
N VAL A 431 -23.58 5.14 19.07
CA VAL A 431 -24.59 4.18 18.65
C VAL A 431 -25.66 4.02 19.72
N THR A 432 -26.86 3.63 19.34
CA THR A 432 -27.91 3.20 20.26
C THR A 432 -28.41 1.82 19.88
N PHE A 433 -29.10 1.16 20.81
CA PHE A 433 -29.64 -0.18 20.67
C PHE A 433 -31.17 -0.12 20.70
N PRO A 434 -31.85 -0.08 19.54
CA PRO A 434 -33.31 -0.02 19.49
C PRO A 434 -33.98 -1.20 20.21
N HIS A 435 -33.37 -2.38 20.11
CA HIS A 435 -33.82 -3.63 20.72
C HIS A 435 -32.73 -4.19 21.64
N VAL A 436 -32.65 -3.70 22.88
CA VAL A 436 -31.57 -4.04 23.83
C VAL A 436 -31.49 -5.53 24.18
N ASP A 437 -32.59 -6.26 24.08
CA ASP A 437 -32.72 -7.69 24.32
C ASP A 437 -32.41 -8.54 23.08
N SER A 438 -32.10 -7.90 21.95
CA SER A 438 -31.74 -8.58 20.70
C SER A 438 -30.64 -9.61 20.94
N ARG A 439 -30.81 -10.80 20.36
CA ARG A 439 -29.85 -11.91 20.50
C ARG A 439 -28.45 -11.50 20.04
N LEU A 440 -28.36 -10.67 19.00
CA LEU A 440 -27.09 -10.18 18.46
C LEU A 440 -26.34 -9.25 19.42
N LEU A 441 -27.00 -8.67 20.43
CA LEU A 441 -26.37 -7.87 21.49
C LEU A 441 -26.03 -8.69 22.74
N GLN A 442 -26.70 -9.83 22.94
CA GLN A 442 -26.62 -10.57 24.21
C GLN A 442 -25.79 -11.87 24.12
N TYR A 443 -25.63 -12.47 22.94
CA TYR A 443 -25.05 -13.81 22.81
C TYR A 443 -24.21 -14.03 21.54
N PRO A 444 -23.09 -14.79 21.62
CA PRO A 444 -22.46 -15.30 22.84
C PRO A 444 -21.65 -14.23 23.60
N ASN A 445 -21.42 -13.07 23.00
CA ASN A 445 -20.75 -11.95 23.63
C ASN A 445 -21.77 -10.88 24.01
N ARG A 446 -21.66 -10.33 25.22
CA ARG A 446 -22.47 -9.17 25.62
C ARG A 446 -21.89 -7.90 25.02
N ILE A 447 -22.66 -7.25 24.16
CA ILE A 447 -22.27 -6.02 23.45
C ILE A 447 -22.66 -4.80 24.28
N THR A 448 -21.76 -3.83 24.32
CA THR A 448 -21.94 -2.55 25.00
C THR A 448 -21.40 -1.41 24.13
N GLN A 449 -21.60 -0.17 24.57
CA GLN A 449 -21.01 1.01 23.93
C GLN A 449 -19.48 0.93 23.78
N LYS A 450 -18.78 0.17 24.65
CA LYS A 450 -17.33 -0.01 24.57
C LYS A 450 -16.89 -0.75 23.30
N ASP A 451 -17.75 -1.60 22.75
CA ASP A 451 -17.44 -2.38 21.54
C ASP A 451 -17.42 -1.52 20.26
N PHE A 452 -17.82 -0.25 20.39
CA PHE A 452 -17.79 0.76 19.34
C PHE A 452 -16.57 1.71 19.47
N GLN A 453 -15.66 1.48 20.42
CA GLN A 453 -14.44 2.28 20.57
C GLN A 453 -13.32 1.78 19.64
N GLY A 454 -12.50 2.71 19.14
CA GLY A 454 -11.33 2.41 18.32
C GLY A 454 -11.66 1.90 16.91
N TRP A 455 -12.89 2.11 16.45
CA TRP A 455 -13.24 1.95 15.04
C TRP A 455 -12.45 2.94 14.19
N VAL A 456 -12.17 2.57 12.94
CA VAL A 456 -11.38 3.37 12.01
C VAL A 456 -12.22 3.80 10.82
N GLN A 457 -11.99 5.01 10.32
CA GLN A 457 -12.52 5.59 9.09
C GLN A 457 -14.03 5.85 9.02
N GLU A 458 -14.89 4.88 9.34
CA GLU A 458 -16.35 5.04 9.28
C GLU A 458 -17.08 3.93 10.05
N ARG A 459 -18.35 4.16 10.44
CA ARG A 459 -19.21 3.12 11.01
C ARG A 459 -19.79 2.22 9.94
N GLY A 460 -20.37 2.78 8.90
CA GLY A 460 -21.04 1.96 7.89
C GLY A 460 -21.50 2.75 6.69
N LEU A 461 -21.81 2.02 5.63
CA LEU A 461 -22.16 2.54 4.33
C LEU A 461 -23.50 1.96 3.88
N LEU A 462 -24.26 2.71 3.08
CA LEU A 462 -25.45 2.21 2.39
C LEU A 462 -26.46 1.53 3.32
N PHE A 463 -26.77 2.17 4.45
CA PHE A 463 -27.80 1.73 5.38
C PHE A 463 -29.12 1.54 4.62
N ALA A 464 -29.81 0.41 4.82
CA ALA A 464 -31.09 0.17 4.18
C ALA A 464 -32.08 1.30 4.53
N THR A 465 -32.91 1.70 3.58
CA THR A 465 -33.87 2.79 3.77
C THR A 465 -35.28 2.29 4.06
N GLU A 466 -35.59 1.09 3.59
CA GLU A 466 -36.86 0.40 3.84
C GLU A 466 -36.59 -1.10 4.00
N TRP A 467 -37.36 -1.75 4.84
CA TRP A 467 -37.29 -3.19 5.05
C TRP A 467 -38.64 -3.74 5.52
N ASP A 468 -38.85 -5.03 5.30
CA ASP A 468 -40.05 -5.72 5.79
C ASP A 468 -40.11 -5.71 7.34
N PRO A 469 -41.30 -5.51 7.97
CA PRO A 469 -41.44 -5.50 9.43
C PRO A 469 -41.01 -6.79 10.15
N LYS A 470 -40.77 -7.88 9.43
CA LYS A 470 -40.20 -9.11 10.00
C LYS A 470 -38.72 -9.01 10.36
N TYR A 471 -38.04 -7.95 9.93
CA TYR A 471 -36.69 -7.65 10.39
C TYR A 471 -36.74 -6.81 11.67
N GLU A 472 -35.94 -7.20 12.64
CA GLU A 472 -35.57 -6.39 13.80
C GLU A 472 -34.30 -5.59 13.47
N THR A 473 -34.26 -4.33 13.90
CA THR A 473 -33.05 -3.50 13.82
C THR A 473 -32.20 -3.71 15.07
N VAL A 474 -30.88 -3.68 14.95
CA VAL A 474 -30.00 -4.00 16.10
C VAL A 474 -29.22 -2.79 16.60
N ILE A 475 -28.70 -1.97 15.68
CA ILE A 475 -27.86 -0.82 15.99
C ILE A 475 -28.36 0.39 15.21
N SER A 476 -28.50 1.52 15.90
CA SER A 476 -28.79 2.81 15.30
C SER A 476 -27.60 3.75 15.42
N ALA A 477 -27.28 4.50 14.37
CA ALA A 477 -26.18 5.46 14.35
C ALA A 477 -26.48 6.64 13.40
N ALA A 478 -25.82 7.78 13.62
CA ALA A 478 -25.84 8.94 12.73
C ALA A 478 -24.56 9.74 12.86
N ASP A 479 -24.19 10.43 11.78
CA ASP A 479 -23.18 11.49 11.85
C ASP A 479 -23.69 12.71 12.64
N PRO A 480 -22.80 13.53 13.20
CA PRO A 480 -23.19 14.69 14.00
C PRO A 480 -24.15 15.63 13.26
N GLY A 481 -25.33 15.83 13.82
CA GLY A 481 -26.38 16.70 13.24
C GLY A 481 -27.29 16.01 12.22
N GLU A 482 -27.06 14.72 11.92
CA GLU A 482 -27.90 13.95 11.01
C GLU A 482 -28.95 13.10 11.76
N LYS A 483 -29.93 12.58 11.01
CA LYS A 483 -30.96 11.70 11.55
C LYS A 483 -30.41 10.30 11.78
N ALA A 484 -30.64 9.74 12.96
CA ALA A 484 -30.31 8.35 13.29
C ALA A 484 -30.90 7.36 12.28
N MET A 485 -30.06 6.41 11.85
CA MET A 485 -30.40 5.36 10.89
C MET A 485 -30.27 3.98 11.55
N GLU A 486 -31.29 3.14 11.38
CA GLU A 486 -31.35 1.79 11.95
C GLU A 486 -31.14 0.67 10.92
N GLY A 487 -31.17 0.99 9.63
CA GLY A 487 -31.06 0.01 8.54
C GLY A 487 -29.66 -0.56 8.31
N GLY A 488 -28.73 -0.33 9.25
CA GLY A 488 -27.34 -0.78 9.16
C GLY A 488 -27.14 -2.22 9.62
N GLU A 489 -28.05 -2.76 10.43
CA GLU A 489 -28.07 -4.16 10.83
C GLU A 489 -29.51 -4.64 11.02
N LEU A 490 -29.94 -5.54 10.13
CA LEU A 490 -31.26 -6.13 10.07
C LEU A 490 -31.16 -7.63 10.35
N TRP A 491 -31.93 -8.11 11.32
CA TRP A 491 -31.92 -9.50 11.78
C TRP A 491 -33.32 -10.11 11.69
N THR A 492 -33.43 -11.37 11.29
CA THR A 492 -34.70 -12.11 11.36
C THR A 492 -34.47 -13.62 11.48
N ARG A 493 -35.45 -14.31 12.07
CA ARG A 493 -35.55 -15.77 11.98
C ARG A 493 -36.32 -16.14 10.72
N TYR A 494 -35.78 -17.08 9.96
CA TYR A 494 -36.42 -17.61 8.76
C TYR A 494 -36.38 -19.14 8.78
N GLY A 495 -37.57 -19.75 8.86
CA GLY A 495 -37.70 -21.17 9.16
C GLY A 495 -37.04 -21.52 10.49
N LYS A 496 -36.08 -22.45 10.45
CA LYS A 496 -35.30 -22.88 11.63
C LYS A 496 -33.99 -22.11 11.81
N GLY A 497 -33.66 -21.22 10.88
CA GLY A 497 -32.37 -20.54 10.83
C GLY A 497 -32.47 -19.04 11.06
N VAL A 498 -31.37 -18.35 10.73
CA VAL A 498 -31.22 -16.91 10.95
C VAL A 498 -30.66 -16.26 9.69
N TYR A 499 -31.24 -15.13 9.33
CA TYR A 499 -30.70 -14.23 8.31
C TYR A 499 -30.29 -12.91 8.95
N VAL A 500 -29.09 -12.43 8.61
CA VAL A 500 -28.57 -11.13 9.03
C VAL A 500 -28.11 -10.36 7.81
N PHE A 501 -28.57 -9.12 7.66
CA PHE A 501 -28.02 -8.16 6.72
C PHE A 501 -27.33 -7.06 7.50
N SER A 502 -26.07 -6.77 7.18
CA SER A 502 -25.30 -5.75 7.90
C SER A 502 -24.44 -4.93 6.94
N THR A 503 -24.51 -3.61 7.08
CA THR A 503 -23.78 -2.66 6.24
C THR A 503 -22.73 -1.85 7.00
N TYR A 504 -22.51 -2.19 8.26
CA TYR A 504 -21.35 -1.72 9.03
C TYR A 504 -20.04 -2.16 8.36
N SER A 505 -19.00 -1.36 8.53
CA SER A 505 -17.73 -1.50 7.80
C SER A 505 -16.81 -2.58 8.36
N TRP A 506 -17.31 -3.81 8.52
CA TRP A 506 -16.57 -4.96 9.07
C TRP A 506 -15.25 -5.22 8.33
N PHE A 507 -15.24 -5.06 7.01
CA PHE A 507 -14.07 -5.17 6.14
C PHE A 507 -12.96 -4.14 6.44
N ARG A 508 -13.24 -3.10 7.23
CA ARG A 508 -12.24 -2.18 7.78
C ARG A 508 -11.92 -2.50 9.23
N GLN A 509 -12.96 -2.75 10.04
CA GLN A 509 -12.80 -2.91 11.49
C GLN A 509 -12.14 -4.22 11.91
N LEU A 510 -12.43 -5.32 11.20
CA LEU A 510 -11.83 -6.61 11.50
C LEU A 510 -10.33 -6.65 11.13
N PRO A 511 -9.90 -6.19 9.93
CA PRO A 511 -8.48 -6.12 9.60
C PRO A 511 -7.71 -5.12 10.48
N ALA A 512 -8.34 -4.01 10.87
CA ALA A 512 -7.78 -3.06 11.83
C ALA A 512 -7.65 -3.62 13.25
N GLY A 513 -8.20 -4.81 13.52
CA GLY A 513 -8.11 -5.48 14.81
C GLY A 513 -8.89 -4.78 15.91
N VAL A 514 -10.13 -4.37 15.64
CA VAL A 514 -11.01 -3.72 16.64
C VAL A 514 -11.71 -4.78 17.49
N PRO A 515 -11.43 -4.90 18.81
CA PRO A 515 -11.96 -5.99 19.64
C PRO A 515 -13.48 -6.12 19.60
N GLY A 516 -14.19 -4.99 19.69
CA GLY A 516 -15.65 -4.97 19.68
C GLY A 516 -16.27 -5.38 18.34
N ALA A 517 -15.63 -5.04 17.22
CA ALA A 517 -16.06 -5.51 15.91
C ALA A 517 -15.98 -7.04 15.79
N TYR A 518 -14.95 -7.66 16.38
CA TYR A 518 -14.86 -9.12 16.44
C TYR A 518 -15.97 -9.74 17.30
N ARG A 519 -16.34 -9.13 18.44
CA ARG A 519 -17.46 -9.61 19.27
C ARG A 519 -18.80 -9.49 18.55
N LEU A 520 -19.05 -8.36 17.90
CA LEU A 520 -20.24 -8.12 17.08
C LEU A 520 -20.34 -9.14 15.94
N PHE A 521 -19.27 -9.32 15.18
CA PHE A 521 -19.26 -10.29 14.07
C PHE A 521 -19.37 -11.73 14.57
N ALA A 522 -18.73 -12.06 15.69
CA ALA A 522 -18.86 -13.36 16.36
C ALA A 522 -20.31 -13.67 16.76
N ASN A 523 -21.07 -12.66 17.22
CA ASN A 523 -22.49 -12.78 17.51
C ASN A 523 -23.31 -13.03 16.24
N MET A 524 -23.09 -12.28 15.16
CA MET A 524 -23.78 -12.51 13.88
C MET A 524 -23.57 -13.92 13.35
N ILE A 525 -22.33 -14.42 13.35
CA ILE A 525 -22.06 -15.77 12.85
C ILE A 525 -22.53 -16.87 13.81
N SER A 526 -22.76 -16.55 15.08
CA SER A 526 -23.27 -17.44 16.14
C SER A 526 -24.75 -17.24 16.45
N ALA A 527 -25.49 -16.57 15.55
CA ALA A 527 -26.81 -16.01 15.88
C ALA A 527 -27.92 -17.05 16.10
N LYS A 528 -27.69 -18.32 15.74
CA LYS A 528 -28.70 -19.38 15.79
C LYS A 528 -29.26 -19.59 17.19
#